data_AF-A0A7S0I299-F1
#
_entry.id   AF-A0A7S0I299-F1
#
_cell.length_a   1.000
_cell.length_b   1.000
_cell.length_c   1.000
_cell.angle_alpha   90.00
_cell.angle_beta   90.00
_cell.angle_gamma   90.00
#
_symmetry.space_group_name_H-M   'P 1'
#
loop_
_entity.id
_entity.type
_entity.pdbx_description
1 polymer ?
#
loop_
_entity_poly.entity_id
_entity_poly.type
_entity_poly.pdbx_seq_one_letter_code
_entity_poly.pdbx_strand_id
1 'polypeptide(L)'
;PSEQRSRAAAAATSMSGPQLVHLEMDEKDKESLHELQQGMAQAQQEVQMLQAKLSMRDSERRRSDLTLHELADLPDTARAYKQVGKMFLMHSLPDLMQGLTDKSVNCEKEVAALKEKLTHVNAASEKVEADFNDFVKSHMVETPS
;
A
#
# COMPACT_ATOMS: atom_id res chain seq x y z
N PRO A 1 -57.26 -34.07 -50.25
CA PRO A 1 -57.65 -32.65 -50.02
C PRO A 1 -57.30 -32.25 -48.58
N SER A 2 -56.12 -31.62 -48.37
CA SER A 2 -55.97 -30.15 -48.31
C SER A 2 -56.61 -29.59 -47.02
N GLU A 3 -55.97 -28.85 -46.14
CA GLU A 3 -54.73 -28.09 -46.17
C GLU A 3 -54.50 -27.52 -44.75
N GLN A 4 -53.24 -27.15 -44.47
CA GLN A 4 -52.88 -26.05 -43.56
C GLN A 4 -53.05 -26.24 -42.04
N ARG A 5 -52.06 -26.95 -41.48
CA ARG A 5 -51.35 -26.49 -40.27
C ARG A 5 -50.59 -25.21 -40.60
N SER A 6 -50.90 -24.07 -39.97
CA SER A 6 -49.96 -22.95 -39.83
C SER A 6 -50.51 -21.86 -38.92
N ARG A 7 -49.66 -21.33 -38.03
CA ARG A 7 -49.81 -20.15 -37.15
C ARG A 7 -50.53 -20.36 -35.81
N ALA A 8 -49.88 -21.12 -34.94
CA ALA A 8 -49.75 -20.69 -33.55
C ALA A 8 -48.80 -19.47 -33.52
N ALA A 9 -49.33 -18.30 -33.18
CA ALA A 9 -48.53 -17.12 -32.88
C ALA A 9 -47.83 -17.35 -31.53
N ALA A 10 -46.62 -17.91 -31.59
CA ALA A 10 -45.72 -17.95 -30.45
C ALA A 10 -45.26 -16.51 -30.15
N ALA A 11 -45.66 -16.00 -28.99
CA ALA A 11 -45.03 -14.85 -28.36
C ALA A 11 -43.55 -15.18 -28.16
N ALA A 12 -42.71 -14.67 -29.05
CA ALA A 12 -41.27 -14.64 -28.86
C ALA A 12 -40.96 -13.54 -27.85
N THR A 13 -41.09 -13.87 -26.56
CA THR A 13 -40.43 -13.14 -25.48
C THR A 13 -38.96 -13.08 -25.85
N SER A 14 -38.49 -11.89 -26.22
CA SER A 14 -37.08 -11.61 -26.47
C SER A 14 -36.31 -11.91 -25.18
N MET A 15 -35.66 -13.07 -25.16
CA MET A 15 -34.71 -13.44 -24.13
C MET A 15 -33.59 -12.41 -24.14
N SER A 16 -33.64 -11.45 -23.21
CA SER A 16 -32.49 -10.65 -22.82
C SER A 16 -31.52 -11.60 -22.12
N GLY A 17 -30.62 -12.20 -22.92
CA GLY A 17 -29.44 -12.87 -22.40
C GLY A 17 -28.53 -11.85 -21.72
N PRO A 18 -27.67 -12.26 -20.78
CA PRO A 18 -26.74 -11.35 -20.12
C PRO A 18 -25.91 -10.66 -21.20
N GLN A 19 -26.11 -9.35 -21.31
CA GLN A 19 -25.41 -8.50 -22.26
C GLN A 19 -23.92 -8.58 -21.91
N LEU A 20 -23.19 -9.39 -22.69
CA LEU A 20 -21.75 -9.39 -22.67
C LEU A 20 -21.35 -8.00 -23.17
N VAL A 21 -20.97 -7.14 -22.24
CA VAL A 21 -20.43 -5.81 -22.52
C VAL A 21 -19.26 -5.98 -23.48
N HIS A 22 -19.53 -5.73 -24.77
CA HIS A 22 -18.48 -5.69 -25.77
C HIS A 22 -17.73 -4.38 -25.55
N LEU A 23 -16.64 -4.46 -24.80
CA LEU A 23 -15.62 -3.43 -24.74
C LEU A 23 -14.96 -3.39 -26.13
N GLU A 24 -15.52 -2.62 -27.07
CA GLU A 24 -14.75 -2.18 -28.24
C GLU A 24 -13.74 -1.14 -27.74
N MET A 25 -12.70 -1.63 -27.09
CA MET A 25 -11.49 -0.86 -26.80
C MET A 25 -10.55 -1.04 -27.98
N ASP A 26 -10.05 0.07 -28.54
CA ASP A 26 -8.95 0.03 -29.49
C ASP A 26 -7.72 -0.61 -28.82
N GLU A 27 -6.83 -1.23 -29.61
CA GLU A 27 -5.61 -1.87 -29.05
C GLU A 27 -4.78 -0.89 -28.20
N LYS A 28 -4.76 0.39 -28.57
CA LYS A 28 -4.08 1.46 -27.80
C LYS A 28 -4.73 1.71 -26.44
N ASP A 29 -6.05 1.59 -26.34
CA ASP A 29 -6.78 1.80 -25.10
C ASP A 29 -6.55 0.61 -24.15
N LYS A 30 -6.46 -0.61 -24.68
CA LYS A 30 -6.09 -1.80 -23.90
C LYS A 30 -4.67 -1.70 -23.34
N GLU A 31 -3.72 -1.26 -24.17
CA GLU A 31 -2.34 -1.03 -23.74
C GLU A 31 -2.28 0.04 -22.63
N SER A 32 -2.95 1.17 -22.82
CA SER A 32 -3.00 2.27 -21.84
C SER A 32 -3.63 1.83 -20.51
N LEU A 33 -4.72 1.06 -20.56
CA LEU A 33 -5.36 0.48 -19.39
C LEU A 33 -4.39 -0.44 -18.64
N HIS A 34 -3.70 -1.33 -19.35
CA HIS A 34 -2.74 -2.25 -18.76
C HIS A 34 -1.59 -1.51 -18.08
N GLU A 35 -1.07 -0.44 -18.69
CA GLU A 35 -0.04 0.43 -18.08
C GLU A 35 -0.54 1.11 -16.80
N LEU A 36 -1.76 1.65 -16.81
CA LEU A 36 -2.38 2.26 -15.62
C LEU A 36 -2.58 1.24 -14.49
N GLN A 37 -3.05 0.03 -14.81
CA GLN A 37 -3.20 -1.06 -13.84
C GLN A 37 -1.85 -1.45 -13.23
N GLN A 38 -0.81 -1.57 -14.05
CA GLN A 38 0.53 -1.90 -13.59
C GLN A 38 1.07 -0.79 -12.68
N GLY A 39 0.92 0.48 -13.08
CA GLY A 39 1.33 1.64 -12.29
C GLY A 39 0.63 1.70 -10.94
N MET A 40 -0.68 1.44 -10.91
CA MET A 40 -1.48 1.38 -9.68
C MET A 40 -0.99 0.28 -8.74
N ALA A 41 -0.77 -0.94 -9.25
CA ALA A 41 -0.29 -2.06 -8.45
C ALA A 41 1.10 -1.77 -7.85
N GLN A 42 2.00 -1.17 -8.63
CA GLN A 42 3.35 -0.81 -8.18
C GLN A 42 3.31 0.29 -7.11
N ALA A 43 2.53 1.36 -7.33
CA ALA A 43 2.38 2.44 -6.36
C ALA A 43 1.83 1.91 -5.03
N GLN A 44 0.76 1.10 -5.08
CA GLN A 44 0.17 0.51 -3.89
C GLN A 44 1.13 -0.40 -3.12
N GLN A 45 1.96 -1.19 -3.84
CA GLN A 45 3.00 -2.00 -3.21
C GLN A 45 4.06 -1.12 -2.53
N GLU A 46 4.48 -0.02 -3.16
CA GLU A 46 5.44 0.90 -2.55
C GLU A 46 4.89 1.55 -1.28
N VAL A 47 3.63 2.00 -1.30
CA VAL A 47 2.94 2.53 -0.12
C VAL A 47 2.99 1.53 1.04
N GLN A 48 2.59 0.28 0.80
CA GLN A 48 2.60 -0.77 1.83
C GLN A 48 4.00 -1.03 2.39
N MET A 49 5.02 -1.08 1.54
CA MET A 49 6.40 -1.26 1.97
C MET A 49 6.90 -0.09 2.83
N LEU A 50 6.54 1.15 2.47
CA LEU A 50 6.92 2.34 3.25
C LEU A 50 6.20 2.38 4.61
N GLN A 51 4.92 2.04 4.65
CA GLN A 51 4.16 1.93 5.90
C GLN A 51 4.75 0.86 6.84
N ALA A 52 5.13 -0.30 6.30
CA ALA A 52 5.79 -1.35 7.08
C ALA A 52 7.12 -0.87 7.68
N LYS A 53 7.96 -0.20 6.87
CA LYS A 53 9.23 0.39 7.34
C LYS A 53 9.02 1.44 8.43
N LEU A 54 8.01 2.28 8.28
CA LEU A 54 7.66 3.31 9.25
C LEU A 54 7.24 2.69 10.59
N SER A 55 6.34 1.71 10.56
CA SER A 55 5.91 0.98 11.77
C SER A 55 7.08 0.29 12.48
N MET A 56 7.99 -0.33 11.71
CA MET A 56 9.21 -0.93 12.27
C MET A 56 10.10 0.10 12.95
N ARG A 57 10.32 1.28 12.34
CA ARG A 57 11.16 2.34 12.91
C ARG A 57 10.54 3.01 14.13
N ASP A 58 9.24 3.26 14.09
CA ASP A 58 8.51 3.81 15.24
C ASP A 58 8.55 2.84 16.44
N SER A 59 8.40 1.53 16.17
CA SER A 59 8.51 0.50 17.22
C SER A 59 9.93 0.43 17.81
N GLU A 60 10.96 0.56 16.97
CA GLU A 60 12.37 0.58 17.41
C GLU A 60 12.66 1.80 18.29
N ARG A 61 12.22 2.98 17.85
CA ARG A 61 12.32 4.24 18.61
C ARG A 61 11.66 4.09 19.97
N ARG A 62 10.40 3.65 19.99
CA ARG A 62 9.63 3.49 21.23
C ARG A 62 10.31 2.53 22.20
N ARG A 63 10.88 1.44 21.70
CA ARG A 63 11.65 0.51 22.55
C ARG A 63 12.89 1.17 23.14
N SER A 64 13.65 1.91 22.34
CA SER A 64 14.80 2.68 22.84
C SER A 64 14.41 3.71 23.90
N ASP A 65 13.32 4.45 23.69
CA ASP A 65 12.81 5.47 24.63
C ASP A 65 12.34 4.84 25.95
N LEU A 66 11.64 3.70 25.88
CA LEU A 66 11.22 2.96 27.08
C LEU A 66 12.42 2.44 27.88
N THR A 67 13.41 1.83 27.20
CA THR A 67 14.62 1.37 27.88
C THR A 67 15.40 2.53 28.50
N LEU A 68 15.48 3.69 27.82
CA LEU A 68 16.09 4.89 28.41
C LEU A 68 15.38 5.33 29.68
N HIS A 69 14.04 5.35 29.66
CA HIS A 69 13.24 5.73 30.81
C HIS A 69 13.44 4.77 31.99
N GLU A 70 13.47 3.46 31.73
CA GLU A 70 13.73 2.43 32.75
C GLU A 70 15.14 2.52 33.35
N LEU A 71 16.14 2.92 32.55
CA LEU A 71 17.52 3.06 33.01
C LEU A 71 17.80 4.38 33.74
N ALA A 72 16.94 5.40 33.59
CA ALA A 72 17.15 6.73 34.15
C ALA A 72 17.16 6.76 35.70
N ASP A 73 16.49 5.80 36.34
CA ASP A 73 16.43 5.69 37.79
C ASP A 73 17.63 4.94 38.41
N LEU A 74 18.53 4.40 37.57
CA LEU A 74 19.69 3.65 38.02
C LEU A 74 20.90 4.58 38.24
N PRO A 75 21.76 4.28 39.24
CA PRO A 75 22.98 5.03 39.45
C PRO A 75 23.98 4.77 38.32
N ASP A 76 24.73 5.80 37.91
CA ASP A 76 25.76 5.72 36.85
C ASP A 76 26.85 4.67 37.12
N THR A 77 27.03 4.28 38.38
CA THR A 77 28.00 3.24 38.81
C THR A 77 27.51 1.81 38.60
N ALA A 78 26.24 1.63 38.18
CA ALA A 78 25.67 0.33 37.91
C ALA A 78 26.40 -0.37 36.75
N ARG A 79 26.65 -1.67 36.91
CA ARG A 79 27.23 -2.49 35.84
C ARG A 79 26.15 -2.75 34.79
N ALA A 80 26.35 -2.21 33.60
CA ALA A 80 25.48 -2.46 32.46
C ALA A 80 26.10 -3.48 31.51
N TYR A 81 25.29 -4.33 30.91
CA TYR A 81 25.74 -5.32 29.93
C TYR A 81 24.92 -5.19 28.65
N LYS A 82 25.60 -5.04 27.52
CA LYS A 82 24.98 -4.96 26.19
C LYS A 82 25.15 -6.29 25.46
N GLN A 83 24.06 -6.81 24.90
CA GLN A 83 24.12 -7.99 24.06
C GLN A 83 24.82 -7.68 22.72
N VAL A 84 25.77 -8.54 22.34
CA VAL A 84 26.46 -8.54 21.04
C VAL A 84 26.43 -9.97 20.50
N GLY A 85 25.50 -10.24 19.58
CA GLY A 85 25.25 -11.59 19.09
C GLY A 85 24.78 -12.52 20.21
N LYS A 86 25.59 -13.56 20.53
CA LYS A 86 25.32 -14.51 21.63
C LYS A 86 26.05 -14.15 22.93
N MET A 87 26.79 -13.05 22.96
CA MET A 87 27.60 -12.62 24.11
C MET A 87 27.02 -11.36 24.76
N PHE A 88 27.43 -11.08 26.00
CA PHE A 88 27.11 -9.85 26.71
C PHE A 88 28.42 -9.17 27.13
N LEU A 89 28.61 -7.91 26.70
CA LEU A 89 29.79 -7.12 27.03
C LEU A 89 29.44 -6.07 28.07
N MET A 90 30.31 -5.91 29.07
CA MET A 90 30.15 -4.86 30.08
C MET A 90 30.41 -3.49 29.43
N HIS A 91 29.52 -2.54 29.70
CA HIS A 91 29.65 -1.14 29.34
C HIS A 91 29.34 -0.27 30.55
N SER A 92 29.78 0.99 30.52
CA SER A 92 29.29 1.98 31.48
C SER A 92 27.81 2.26 31.20
N LEU A 93 27.02 2.52 32.24
CA LEU A 93 25.62 2.89 32.08
C LEU A 93 25.45 4.18 31.24
N PRO A 94 26.25 5.24 31.45
CA PRO A 94 26.16 6.45 30.63
C PRO A 94 26.43 6.20 29.14
N ASP A 95 27.45 5.40 28.80
CA ASP A 95 27.74 5.09 27.39
C ASP A 95 26.60 4.29 26.74
N LEU A 96 25.98 3.38 27.50
CA LEU A 96 24.84 2.60 27.02
C LEU A 96 23.63 3.49 26.78
N MET A 97 23.32 4.40 27.71
CA MET A 97 22.22 5.35 27.57
C MET A 97 22.47 6.30 26.39
N GLN A 98 23.69 6.84 26.23
CA GLN A 98 24.01 7.67 25.07
C GLN A 98 23.78 6.91 23.75
N GLY A 99 24.19 5.65 23.67
CA GLY A 99 23.95 4.83 22.48
C GLY A 99 22.47 4.55 22.21
N LEU A 100 21.62 4.44 23.25
CA LEU A 100 20.17 4.34 23.09
C LEU A 100 19.55 5.66 22.64
N THR A 101 20.04 6.80 23.15
CA THR A 101 19.61 8.14 22.74
C THR A 101 19.93 8.39 21.27
N ASP A 102 21.17 8.13 20.85
CA ASP A 102 21.58 8.29 19.46
C ASP A 102 20.74 7.42 18.52
N LYS A 103 20.42 6.19 18.96
CA LYS A 103 19.55 5.28 18.23
C LYS A 103 18.12 5.82 18.13
N SER A 104 17.55 6.35 19.20
CA SER A 104 16.21 6.96 19.18
C SER A 104 16.16 8.16 18.23
N VAL A 105 17.12 9.08 18.33
CA VAL A 105 17.24 10.26 17.46
C VAL A 105 17.40 9.87 15.99
N ASN A 106 18.21 8.84 15.68
CA ASN A 106 18.34 8.35 14.32
C ASN A 106 17.05 7.73 13.80
N CYS A 107 16.33 6.94 14.61
CA CYS A 107 15.03 6.41 14.23
C CYS A 107 14.02 7.54 13.99
N GLU A 108 14.03 8.60 14.79
CA GLU A 108 13.16 9.78 14.59
C GLU A 108 13.42 10.48 13.26
N LYS A 109 14.70 10.68 12.89
CA LYS A 109 15.07 11.23 11.58
C LYS A 109 14.62 10.33 10.43
N GLU A 110 14.82 9.01 10.56
CA GLU A 110 14.36 8.04 9.55
C GLU A 110 12.83 8.03 9.41
N VAL A 111 12.09 8.12 10.52
CA VAL A 111 10.63 8.20 10.51
C VAL A 111 10.16 9.47 9.81
N ALA A 112 10.78 10.63 10.08
CA ALA A 112 10.45 11.87 9.40
C ALA A 112 10.66 11.77 7.88
N ALA A 113 11.82 11.27 7.44
CA ALA A 113 12.11 11.06 6.03
C ALA A 113 11.16 10.05 5.35
N LEU A 114 10.83 8.95 6.05
CA LEU A 114 9.88 7.94 5.54
C LEU A 114 8.47 8.51 5.44
N LYS A 115 8.05 9.39 6.36
CA LYS A 115 6.75 10.08 6.30
C LYS A 115 6.67 11.00 5.09
N GLU A 116 7.69 11.82 4.84
CA GLU A 116 7.75 12.68 3.65
C GLU A 116 7.74 11.87 2.35
N LYS A 117 8.47 10.74 2.31
CA LYS A 117 8.41 9.85 1.15
C LYS A 117 7.03 9.24 0.98
N LEU A 118 6.41 8.79 2.07
CA LEU A 118 5.07 8.18 2.04
C LEU A 118 4.01 9.18 1.56
N THR A 119 4.05 10.44 2.00
CA THR A 119 3.08 11.45 1.53
C THR A 119 3.21 11.70 0.03
N HIS A 120 4.43 11.79 -0.50
CA HIS A 120 4.66 11.94 -1.94
C HIS A 120 4.17 10.73 -2.75
N VAL A 121 4.50 9.51 -2.31
CA VAL A 121 4.09 8.28 -2.99
C VAL A 121 2.58 8.07 -2.90
N ASN A 122 1.95 8.38 -1.77
CA ASN A 122 0.49 8.34 -1.63
C ASN A 122 -0.19 9.29 -2.61
N ALA A 123 0.26 10.56 -2.69
CA ALA A 123 -0.30 11.53 -3.63
C ALA A 123 -0.14 11.07 -5.09
N ALA A 124 0.99 10.45 -5.44
CA ALA A 124 1.21 9.86 -6.75
C ALA A 124 0.26 8.67 -7.00
N SER A 125 0.04 7.80 -6.00
CA SER A 125 -0.89 6.67 -6.08
C SER A 125 -2.34 7.13 -6.28
N GLU A 126 -2.79 8.11 -5.50
CA GLU A 126 -4.13 8.71 -5.62
C GLU A 126 -4.35 9.30 -7.01
N LYS A 127 -3.32 9.94 -7.58
CA LYS A 127 -3.37 10.46 -8.95
C LYS A 127 -3.51 9.32 -9.98
N VAL A 128 -2.74 8.25 -9.86
CA VAL A 128 -2.83 7.09 -10.79
C VAL A 128 -4.20 6.41 -10.69
N GLU A 129 -4.77 6.30 -9.49
CA GLU A 129 -6.12 5.78 -9.28
C GLU A 129 -7.20 6.70 -9.89
N ALA A 130 -7.05 8.01 -9.77
CA ALA A 130 -7.96 8.97 -10.41
C ALA A 130 -7.89 8.87 -11.94
N ASP A 131 -6.69 8.85 -12.52
CA ASP A 131 -6.45 8.70 -13.95
C ASP A 131 -7.06 7.38 -14.48
N PHE A 132 -6.91 6.28 -13.73
CA PHE A 132 -7.54 5.00 -14.04
C PHE A 132 -9.07 5.05 -13.98
N ASN A 133 -9.64 5.62 -12.92
CA ASN A 133 -11.10 5.71 -12.75
C ASN A 133 -11.75 6.58 -13.82
N ASP A 134 -11.09 7.66 -14.23
CA ASP A 134 -11.60 8.55 -15.28
C ASP A 134 -11.52 7.88 -16.65
N PHE A 135 -10.43 7.15 -16.94
CA PHE A 135 -10.31 6.31 -18.14
C PHE A 135 -11.44 5.25 -18.21
N VAL A 136 -11.69 4.53 -17.12
CA VAL A 136 -12.76 3.53 -17.09
C VAL A 136 -14.13 4.17 -17.31
N LYS A 137 -14.42 5.33 -16.71
CA LYS A 137 -15.70 6.03 -16.89
C LYS A 137 -15.91 6.53 -18.32
N SER A 138 -14.89 7.10 -18.97
CA SER A 138 -15.04 7.61 -20.35
C SER A 138 -15.32 6.47 -21.33
N HIS A 139 -14.67 5.32 -21.15
CA HIS A 139 -14.83 4.16 -22.04
C HIS A 139 -16.02 3.25 -21.70
N MET A 140 -16.69 3.42 -20.54
CA MET A 140 -17.94 2.72 -20.20
C MET A 140 -19.21 3.41 -20.73
N VAL A 141 -19.14 4.66 -21.19
CA VAL A 141 -20.31 5.48 -21.58
C VAL A 141 -20.56 5.49 -23.10
N GLU A 142 -19.60 5.06 -23.92
CA GLU A 142 -19.80 4.92 -25.37
C GLU A 142 -20.51 3.60 -25.72
N THR A 143 -21.79 3.49 -25.36
CA THR A 143 -22.71 2.58 -26.05
C THR A 143 -23.72 3.42 -26.82
N PRO A 144 -23.60 3.57 -28.15
CA PRO A 144 -24.64 4.19 -28.94
C PRO A 144 -25.90 3.33 -28.86
N SER A 145 -27.03 3.95 -28.49
CA SER A 145 -28.38 3.35 -28.53
C SER A 145 -28.83 3.03 -29.96
#